data_AF-A0A9D1WVC3-F1
#
_entry.id   AF-A0A9D1WVC3-F1
#
_cell.length_a   1.000
_cell.length_b   1.000
_cell.length_c   1.000
_cell.angle_alpha   90.00
_cell.angle_beta   90.00
_cell.angle_gamma   90.00
#
_symmetry.space_group_name_H-M   'P 1'
#
loop_
_entity.id
_entity.type
_entity.pdbx_description
1 polymer ?
#
loop_
_entity_poly.entity_id
_entity_poly.type
_entity_poly.pdbx_seq_one_letter_code
_entity_poly.pdbx_strand_id
1 'polypeptide(L)'
;QKEKDLEIAKTEEGIYYIKGLDIPVQLILLHQLSREKNLWLRSIGGRLSGWQEAEELIQEYKKHKKDERYRSVMDLIVRVNRDLFLEVKHMCQALEELMADELEAMRSEGIHTFAKLSRILLQQNRQKDLLRALEDEQYLEQLFQEYHI
;
A
#
# COMPACT_ATOMS: atom_id res chain seq x y z
N GLN A 1 14.76 29.18 28.23
CA GLN A 1 14.80 28.24 27.09
C GLN A 1 15.78 28.81 26.08
N LYS A 2 16.77 28.04 25.61
CA LYS A 2 17.59 28.46 24.47
C LYS A 2 16.74 28.23 23.22
N GLU A 3 16.35 29.30 22.52
CA GLU A 3 15.86 29.19 21.15
C GLU A 3 16.95 28.50 20.35
N LYS A 4 16.63 27.34 19.77
CA LYS A 4 17.51 26.72 18.78
C LYS A 4 17.34 27.52 17.51
N ASP A 5 18.41 28.11 17.00
CA ASP A 5 18.41 28.77 15.70
C ASP A 5 18.12 27.71 14.63
N LEU A 6 16.87 27.68 14.17
CA LEU A 6 16.43 26.79 13.12
C LEU A 6 16.78 27.41 11.77
N GLU A 7 17.64 26.74 11.02
CA GLU A 7 18.00 27.16 9.67
C GLU A 7 17.28 26.25 8.66
N ILE A 8 16.57 26.86 7.71
CA ILE A 8 15.91 26.15 6.61
C ILE A 8 16.78 26.28 5.37
N ALA A 9 17.33 25.15 4.90
CA ALA A 9 18.11 25.09 3.67
C ALA A 9 17.27 24.48 2.54
N LYS A 10 17.06 25.23 1.45
CA LYS A 10 16.44 24.70 0.23
C LYS A 10 17.48 23.92 -0.58
N THR A 11 17.24 22.64 -0.83
CA THR A 11 18.12 21.80 -1.65
C THR A 11 17.61 21.65 -3.07
N GLU A 12 16.30 21.44 -3.21
CA GLU A 12 15.60 21.41 -4.49
C GLU A 12 14.25 22.11 -4.33
N GLU A 13 13.59 22.42 -5.44
CA GLU A 13 12.21 22.85 -5.40
C GLU A 13 11.33 21.80 -4.71
N GLY A 14 10.68 22.20 -3.63
CA GLY A 14 9.88 21.31 -2.78
C GLY A 14 10.66 20.44 -1.79
N ILE A 15 12.00 20.54 -1.70
CA ILE A 15 12.79 19.76 -0.72
C ILE A 15 13.65 20.70 0.15
N TYR A 16 13.33 20.72 1.45
CA TYR A 16 13.97 21.61 2.42
C TYR A 16 14.51 20.80 3.62
N TYR A 17 15.70 21.13 4.09
CA TYR A 17 16.27 20.57 5.32
C TYR A 17 16.20 21.58 6.46
N ILE A 18 15.77 21.11 7.63
CA ILE A 18 15.72 21.91 8.84
C ILE A 18 16.93 21.52 9.70
N LYS A 19 17.86 22.46 9.84
CA LYS A 19 19.05 22.31 10.69
C LYS A 19 18.81 22.93 12.06
N GLY A 20 19.55 22.48 13.06
CA GLY A 20 19.46 22.97 14.45
C GLY A 20 18.63 22.07 15.37
N LEU A 21 17.96 21.04 14.83
CA LEU A 21 17.27 20.01 15.61
C LEU A 21 18.23 18.86 15.98
N ASP A 22 17.93 18.15 17.07
CA ASP A 22 18.73 16.97 17.49
C ASP A 22 18.52 15.77 16.55
N ILE A 23 17.43 15.80 15.77
CA ILE A 23 17.10 14.82 14.75
C ILE A 23 17.07 15.57 13.42
N PRO A 24 17.74 15.08 12.36
CA PRO A 24 17.64 15.68 11.04
C PRO A 24 16.19 15.59 10.53
N VAL A 25 15.58 16.75 10.26
CA VAL A 25 14.22 16.83 9.72
C VAL A 25 14.27 17.35 8.29
N GLN A 26 13.54 16.68 7.41
CA GLN A 26 13.34 17.08 6.02
C GLN A 26 11.87 17.40 5.77
N LEU A 27 11.61 18.55 5.15
CA LEU A 27 10.29 18.98 4.72
C LEU A 27 10.17 18.82 3.20
N ILE A 28 9.20 18.01 2.78
CA ILE A 28 8.91 17.73 1.37
C ILE A 28 7.55 18.34 1.02
N LEU A 29 7.56 19.36 0.17
CA LEU A 29 6.36 20.02 -0.36
C LEU A 29 5.98 19.41 -1.71
N LEU A 30 5.11 18.40 -1.68
CA LEU A 30 4.69 17.61 -2.84
C LEU A 30 4.17 18.44 -4.04
N HIS A 31 3.56 19.60 -3.79
CA HIS A 31 3.03 20.48 -4.84
C HIS A 31 4.09 21.30 -5.59
N GLN A 32 5.32 21.36 -5.05
CA GLN A 32 6.46 22.06 -5.64
C GLN A 32 7.46 21.09 -6.29
N LEU A 33 7.27 19.78 -6.11
CA LEU A 33 8.15 18.78 -6.71
C LEU A 33 7.94 18.72 -8.22
N SER A 34 9.05 18.76 -8.96
CA SER A 34 9.03 18.56 -10.42
C SER A 34 8.50 17.17 -10.76
N ARG A 35 7.64 17.08 -11.79
CA ARG A 35 7.02 15.80 -12.19
C ARG A 35 8.06 14.80 -12.69
N GLU A 36 9.02 15.27 -13.49
CA GLU A 36 10.00 14.42 -14.19
C GLU A 36 11.00 13.75 -13.24
N LYS A 37 11.37 14.38 -12.13
CA LYS A 37 12.41 13.85 -11.21
C LYS A 37 11.87 13.17 -9.98
N ASN A 38 10.61 13.43 -9.60
CA ASN A 38 10.08 13.04 -8.30
C ASN A 38 8.88 12.09 -8.41
N LEU A 39 8.89 11.18 -9.38
CA LEU A 39 7.82 10.20 -9.61
C LEU A 39 7.44 9.48 -8.30
N TRP A 40 8.41 8.83 -7.64
CA TRP A 40 8.20 8.08 -6.40
C TRP A 40 7.62 8.93 -5.25
N LEU A 41 8.20 10.11 -4.99
CA LEU A 41 7.72 10.99 -3.91
C LEU A 41 6.31 11.53 -4.18
N ARG A 42 5.99 11.85 -5.44
CA ARG A 42 4.64 12.31 -5.82
C ARG A 42 3.62 11.18 -5.70
N SER A 43 4.00 9.94 -6.03
CA SER A 43 3.13 8.77 -5.93
C SER A 43 2.74 8.43 -4.48
N ILE A 44 3.61 8.70 -3.51
CA ILE A 44 3.29 8.53 -2.06
C ILE A 44 2.21 9.52 -1.61
N GLY A 45 2.17 10.72 -2.20
CA GLY A 45 1.28 11.81 -1.82
C GLY A 45 -0.21 11.61 -2.12
N GLY A 46 -0.63 10.42 -2.55
CA GLY A 46 -2.02 10.12 -2.92
C GLY A 46 -2.51 10.89 -4.16
N ARG A 47 -1.59 11.29 -5.05
CA ARG A 47 -1.90 12.06 -6.27
C ARG A 47 -1.36 11.39 -7.53
N LEU A 48 -1.46 10.06 -7.62
CA LEU A 48 -1.38 9.44 -8.94
C LEU A 48 -2.57 9.99 -9.74
N SER A 49 -2.28 10.89 -10.69
CA SER A 49 -3.29 11.66 -11.39
C SER A 49 -4.02 10.88 -12.49
N GLY A 50 -3.66 9.60 -12.66
CA GLY A 50 -4.30 8.66 -13.57
C GLY A 50 -3.41 7.45 -13.84
N TRP A 51 -3.89 6.57 -14.72
CA TRP A 51 -3.21 5.32 -15.07
C TRP A 51 -1.82 5.50 -15.67
N GLN A 52 -1.60 6.56 -16.46
CA GLN A 52 -0.32 6.80 -17.12
C GLN A 52 0.84 6.98 -16.12
N GLU A 53 0.62 7.72 -15.03
CA GLU A 53 1.63 7.87 -13.96
C GLU A 53 1.84 6.56 -13.17
N ALA A 54 0.79 5.75 -13.02
CA ALA A 54 0.90 4.44 -12.38
C ALA A 54 1.69 3.45 -13.26
N GLU A 55 1.45 3.43 -14.57
CA GLU A 55 2.20 2.61 -15.53
C GLU A 55 3.69 2.98 -15.54
N GLU A 56 4.02 4.27 -15.58
CA GLU A 56 5.41 4.74 -15.48
C GLU A 56 6.07 4.27 -14.17
N LEU A 57 5.36 4.37 -13.05
CA LEU A 57 5.85 3.90 -11.75
C LEU A 57 6.09 2.37 -11.75
N ILE A 58 5.17 1.60 -12.32
CA ILE A 58 5.29 0.13 -12.43
C ILE A 58 6.49 -0.24 -13.31
N GLN A 59 6.69 0.44 -14.44
CA GLN A 59 7.83 0.19 -15.33
C GLN A 59 9.16 0.55 -14.67
N GLU A 60 9.19 1.63 -13.88
CA GLU A 60 10.38 1.98 -13.11
C GLU A 60 10.64 0.95 -12.01
N TYR A 61 9.59 0.51 -11.31
CA TYR A 61 9.70 -0.53 -10.29
C TYR A 61 10.20 -1.87 -10.84
N LYS A 62 9.79 -2.25 -12.06
CA LYS A 62 10.29 -3.48 -12.74
C LYS A 62 11.82 -3.53 -12.82
N LYS A 63 12.48 -2.39 -13.04
CA LYS A 63 13.95 -2.30 -13.09
C LYS A 63 14.60 -2.58 -11.73
N HIS A 64 13.86 -2.38 -10.65
CA HIS A 64 14.34 -2.46 -9.27
C HIS A 64 13.60 -3.50 -8.40
N LYS A 65 12.86 -4.46 -8.98
CA LYS A 65 12.03 -5.46 -8.25
C LYS A 65 12.79 -6.22 -7.15
N LYS A 66 14.11 -6.37 -7.28
CA LYS A 66 14.96 -7.09 -6.31
C LYS A 66 15.44 -6.22 -5.13
N ASP A 67 15.23 -4.91 -5.16
CA ASP A 67 15.64 -4.01 -4.10
C ASP A 67 14.51 -3.82 -3.08
N GLU A 68 14.77 -4.27 -1.85
CA GLU A 68 13.82 -4.25 -0.74
C GLU A 68 13.33 -2.83 -0.38
N ARG A 69 14.15 -1.80 -0.62
CA ARG A 69 13.78 -0.41 -0.37
C ARG A 69 12.72 0.05 -1.36
N TYR A 70 12.90 -0.30 -2.64
CA TYR A 70 11.92 0.01 -3.68
C TYR A 70 10.62 -0.75 -3.45
N ARG A 71 10.70 -2.02 -3.01
CA ARG A 71 9.51 -2.79 -2.63
C ARG A 71 8.76 -2.12 -1.49
N SER A 72 9.46 -1.75 -0.42
CA SER A 72 8.85 -1.08 0.74
C SER A 72 8.14 0.23 0.35
N VAL A 73 8.73 1.01 -0.56
CA VAL A 73 8.13 2.26 -1.05
C VAL A 73 6.94 1.96 -1.96
N MET A 74 7.03 0.96 -2.83
CA MET A 74 5.95 0.54 -3.71
C MET A 74 4.73 0.05 -2.90
N ASP A 75 4.94 -0.74 -1.86
CA ASP A 75 3.88 -1.22 -0.95
C ASP A 75 3.13 -0.05 -0.31
N LEU A 76 3.86 0.99 0.11
CA LEU A 76 3.26 2.21 0.64
C LEU A 76 2.41 2.92 -0.42
N ILE A 77 2.94 3.07 -1.64
CA ILE A 77 2.24 3.74 -2.74
C ILE A 77 0.96 2.99 -3.11
N VAL A 78 1.02 1.67 -3.27
CA VAL A 78 -0.15 0.83 -3.59
C VAL A 78 -1.20 0.94 -2.49
N ARG A 79 -0.77 0.95 -1.22
CA ARG A 79 -1.67 1.09 -0.07
C ARG A 79 -2.39 2.45 -0.07
N VAL A 80 -1.67 3.53 -0.35
CA VAL A 80 -2.25 4.89 -0.38
C VAL A 80 -3.15 5.11 -1.59
N ASN A 81 -2.86 4.47 -2.73
CA ASN A 81 -3.60 4.62 -3.98
C ASN A 81 -4.44 3.38 -4.32
N ARG A 82 -4.96 2.68 -3.30
CA ARG A 82 -5.60 1.36 -3.45
C ARG A 82 -6.72 1.35 -4.50
N ASP A 83 -7.58 2.38 -4.51
CA ASP A 83 -8.72 2.45 -5.42
C ASP A 83 -8.27 2.49 -6.89
N LEU A 84 -7.25 3.30 -7.20
CA LEU A 84 -6.66 3.37 -8.54
C LEU A 84 -6.10 2.02 -8.99
N PHE A 85 -5.37 1.32 -8.11
CA PHE A 85 -4.80 0.01 -8.44
C PHE A 85 -5.85 -1.12 -8.51
N LEU A 86 -6.96 -1.01 -7.77
CA LEU A 86 -8.08 -1.94 -7.84
C LEU A 86 -8.92 -1.73 -9.11
N GLU A 87 -9.17 -0.49 -9.53
CA GLU A 87 -9.86 -0.17 -10.78
C GLU A 87 -9.09 -0.71 -12.00
N VAL A 88 -7.76 -0.65 -11.97
CA VAL A 88 -6.92 -1.09 -13.10
C VAL A 88 -6.74 -2.62 -13.16
N LYS A 89 -7.15 -3.36 -12.12
CA LYS A 89 -7.19 -4.83 -12.18
C LYS A 89 -8.06 -5.34 -13.35
N HIS A 90 -8.97 -4.52 -13.87
CA HIS A 90 -9.78 -4.83 -15.04
C HIS A 90 -9.14 -4.53 -16.40
N MET A 91 -7.94 -3.93 -16.46
CA MET A 91 -7.43 -3.34 -17.71
C MET A 91 -6.01 -3.74 -18.15
N CYS A 92 -5.11 -4.26 -17.31
CA CYS A 92 -3.72 -4.50 -17.75
C CYS A 92 -3.02 -5.77 -17.22
N GLN A 93 -2.73 -6.70 -18.13
CA GLN A 93 -2.00 -7.96 -17.93
C GLN A 93 -0.57 -7.74 -17.36
N ALA A 94 0.08 -6.62 -17.68
CA ALA A 94 1.44 -6.31 -17.22
C ALA A 94 1.52 -5.92 -15.74
N LEU A 95 0.41 -5.45 -15.16
CA LEU A 95 0.27 -5.19 -13.71
C LEU A 95 -0.06 -6.48 -12.98
N GLU A 96 -0.94 -7.32 -13.53
CA GLU A 96 -1.22 -8.65 -12.99
C GLU A 96 0.06 -9.50 -12.91
N GLU A 97 0.90 -9.53 -13.95
CA GLU A 97 2.19 -10.23 -13.92
C GLU A 97 3.16 -9.69 -12.86
N LEU A 98 3.15 -8.37 -12.64
CA LEU A 98 4.03 -7.74 -11.65
C LEU A 98 3.60 -8.08 -10.22
N MET A 99 2.29 -8.04 -9.97
CA MET A 99 1.68 -8.31 -8.66
C MET A 99 1.28 -9.78 -8.48
N ALA A 100 1.55 -10.66 -9.45
CA ALA A 100 1.08 -12.04 -9.44
C ALA A 100 1.48 -12.78 -8.15
N ASP A 101 2.75 -12.62 -7.76
CA ASP A 101 3.30 -13.23 -6.55
C ASP A 101 2.55 -12.76 -5.28
N GLU A 102 2.22 -11.46 -5.20
CA GLU A 102 1.53 -10.86 -4.05
C GLU A 102 0.03 -11.16 -4.06
N LEU A 103 -0.61 -11.17 -5.24
CA LEU A 103 -2.00 -11.57 -5.39
C LEU A 103 -2.20 -13.04 -5.03
N GLU A 104 -1.27 -13.91 -5.43
CA GLU A 104 -1.30 -15.32 -5.09
C GLU A 104 -1.05 -15.53 -3.59
N ALA A 105 -0.11 -14.78 -2.99
CA ALA A 105 0.10 -14.79 -1.55
C ALA A 105 -1.16 -14.35 -0.78
N MET A 106 -1.80 -13.24 -1.18
CA MET A 106 -3.04 -12.76 -0.58
C MET A 106 -4.19 -13.77 -0.72
N ARG A 107 -4.30 -14.44 -1.88
CA ARG A 107 -5.29 -15.52 -2.08
C ARG A 107 -5.03 -16.70 -1.15
N SER A 108 -3.77 -17.15 -1.08
CA SER A 108 -3.35 -18.24 -0.21
C SER A 108 -3.62 -17.93 1.27
N GLU A 109 -3.32 -16.71 1.70
CA GLU A 109 -3.66 -16.21 3.04
C GLU A 109 -5.17 -16.20 3.27
N GLY A 110 -5.97 -15.67 2.33
CA GLY A 110 -7.43 -15.68 2.44
C GLY A 110 -8.02 -17.08 2.57
N ILE A 111 -7.52 -18.05 1.78
CA ILE A 111 -7.90 -19.46 1.87
C ILE A 111 -7.52 -20.03 3.24
N HIS A 112 -6.31 -19.74 3.73
CA HIS A 112 -5.85 -20.23 5.03
C HIS A 112 -6.68 -19.66 6.18
N THR A 113 -6.99 -18.36 6.15
CA THR A 113 -7.84 -17.67 7.12
C THR A 113 -9.25 -18.25 7.14
N PHE A 114 -9.85 -18.46 5.96
CA PHE A 114 -11.17 -19.10 5.86
C PHE A 114 -11.16 -20.55 6.35
N ALA A 115 -10.12 -21.33 6.02
CA ALA A 115 -9.97 -22.70 6.49
C ALA A 115 -9.81 -22.75 8.02
N LYS A 116 -9.07 -21.80 8.60
CA LYS A 116 -8.92 -21.65 10.05
C LYS A 116 -10.26 -21.34 10.72
N LEU A 117 -11.03 -20.38 10.17
CA LEU A 117 -12.37 -20.06 10.65
C LEU A 117 -13.29 -21.27 10.57
N SER A 118 -13.33 -21.94 9.41
CA SER A 118 -14.14 -23.14 9.18
C SER A 118 -13.85 -24.23 10.21
N ARG A 119 -12.57 -24.48 10.50
CA ARG A 119 -12.16 -25.45 11.53
C ARG A 119 -12.70 -25.08 12.91
N ILE A 120 -12.62 -23.81 13.31
CA ILE A 120 -13.12 -23.34 14.61
C ILE A 120 -14.63 -23.50 14.70
N LEU A 121 -15.38 -23.08 13.69
CA LEU A 121 -16.84 -23.19 13.65
C LEU A 121 -17.30 -24.65 13.70
N LEU A 122 -16.63 -25.55 12.97
CA LEU A 122 -16.91 -26.98 13.01
C LEU A 122 -16.64 -27.59 14.39
N GLN A 123 -15.54 -27.23 15.05
CA GLN A 123 -15.22 -27.69 16.42
C GLN A 123 -16.25 -27.21 17.45
N GLN A 124 -16.87 -26.05 17.23
CA GLN A 124 -17.91 -25.49 18.09
C GLN A 124 -19.33 -25.93 17.70
N ASN A 125 -19.48 -26.86 16.74
CA ASN A 125 -20.77 -27.28 16.18
C ASN A 125 -21.60 -26.12 15.57
N ARG A 126 -20.97 -25.01 15.19
CA ARG A 126 -21.59 -23.84 14.54
C ARG A 126 -21.69 -24.01 13.02
N GLN A 127 -22.10 -25.20 12.57
CA GLN A 127 -22.18 -25.56 11.13
C GLN A 127 -23.15 -24.65 10.36
N LYS A 128 -24.23 -24.20 11.01
CA LYS A 128 -25.20 -23.26 10.42
C LYS A 128 -24.60 -21.89 10.17
N ASP A 129 -23.70 -21.44 11.03
CA ASP A 129 -23.02 -20.15 10.85
C ASP A 129 -22.02 -20.22 9.69
N LEU A 130 -21.34 -21.35 9.52
CA LEU A 130 -20.48 -21.58 8.37
C LEU A 130 -21.28 -21.55 7.05
N LEU A 131 -22.43 -22.23 7.00
CA LEU A 131 -23.30 -22.22 5.82
C LEU A 131 -23.78 -20.80 5.50
N ARG A 132 -24.18 -20.04 6.53
CA ARG A 132 -24.58 -18.64 6.36
C ARG A 132 -23.42 -17.76 5.86
N ALA A 133 -22.22 -17.95 6.39
CA ALA A 133 -21.04 -17.19 6.00
C ALA A 133 -20.58 -17.46 4.56
N LEU A 134 -20.96 -18.60 3.97
CA LEU A 134 -20.73 -18.88 2.55
C LEU A 134 -21.65 -18.10 1.61
N GLU A 135 -22.79 -17.59 2.12
CA GLU A 135 -23.81 -16.88 1.35
C GLU A 135 -23.87 -15.38 1.68
N ASP A 136 -23.36 -14.98 2.86
CA ASP A 136 -23.44 -13.62 3.40
C ASP A 136 -22.04 -13.10 3.78
N GLU A 137 -21.47 -12.27 2.89
CA GLU A 137 -20.14 -11.66 3.08
C GLU A 137 -20.06 -10.78 4.34
N GLN A 138 -21.13 -10.03 4.66
CA GLN A 138 -21.14 -9.19 5.86
C GLN A 138 -21.12 -10.02 7.13
N TYR A 139 -21.83 -11.15 7.13
CA TYR A 139 -21.80 -12.09 8.25
C TYR A 139 -20.43 -12.79 8.37
N LEU A 140 -19.80 -13.13 7.24
CA LEU A 140 -18.44 -13.66 7.23
C LEU A 140 -17.43 -12.67 7.85
N GLU A 141 -17.52 -11.38 7.51
CA GLU A 141 -16.68 -10.33 8.12
C GLU A 141 -16.91 -10.21 9.64
N GLN A 142 -18.16 -10.31 10.11
CA GLN A 142 -18.47 -10.33 11.53
C GLN A 142 -17.81 -11.51 12.25
N LEU A 143 -17.82 -12.70 11.64
CA LEU A 143 -17.17 -13.88 12.20
C LEU A 143 -15.65 -13.74 12.23
N PHE A 144 -15.04 -13.15 11.20
CA PHE A 144 -13.61 -12.83 11.23
C PHE A 144 -13.25 -11.88 12.37
N GLN A 145 -14.06 -10.85 12.63
CA GLN A 145 -13.88 -9.98 13.79
C GLN A 145 -14.08 -10.71 15.12
N GLU A 146 -15.10 -11.57 15.24
CA GLU A 146 -15.40 -12.35 16.45
C GLU A 146 -14.21 -13.23 16.86
N TYR A 147 -13.55 -13.87 15.90
CA TYR A 147 -12.42 -14.78 16.16
C TYR A 147 -11.05 -14.13 15.98
N HIS A 148 -11.00 -12.81 15.71
CA HIS A 148 -9.77 -12.05 15.45
C HIS A 148 -8.88 -12.70 14.37
N ILE A 149 -9.48 -13.06 13.24
CA ILE A 149 -8.80 -13.68 12.07
C ILE A 149 -8.94 -12.77 10.85
#